data_AF-A0A699YN08-F1
#
_entry.id   AF-A0A699YN08-F1
#
_cell.length_a   1.000
_cell.length_b   1.000
_cell.length_c   1.000
_cell.angle_alpha   90.00
_cell.angle_beta   90.00
_cell.angle_gamma   90.00
#
_symmetry.space_group_name_H-M   'P 1'
#
loop_
_entity.id
_entity.type
_entity.pdbx_description
1 polymer ?
#
loop_
_entity_poly.entity_id
_entity_poly.type
_entity_poly.pdbx_seq_one_letter_code
_entity_poly.pdbx_strand_id
1 'polypeptide(L)'
;MRSHSCQAGAWLTAEPVLLQALKARLRRAAPNAVILEEFLGPQRLAELYSRTRLNVHPATADAFGMTIVEAAAQGAPSLVHDGGGSVGATDLLRAQHGEVFLTDLTADISLLAAHVASLLGDEAELAA
;
A
#
# COMPACT_ATOMS: atom_id res chain seq x y z
N MET A 1 -30.00 26.47 -3.92
CA MET A 1 -29.41 25.52 -2.96
C MET A 1 -30.09 24.16 -3.20
N ARG A 2 -29.47 23.27 -3.98
CA ARG A 2 -30.01 21.93 -4.25
C ARG A 2 -29.19 20.92 -3.46
N SER A 3 -29.83 20.26 -2.51
CA SER A 3 -29.28 19.13 -1.77
C SER A 3 -29.11 17.95 -2.74
N HIS A 4 -27.87 17.64 -3.11
CA HIS A 4 -27.56 16.40 -3.81
C HIS A 4 -27.48 15.27 -2.78
N SER A 5 -28.55 14.49 -2.66
CA SER A 5 -28.49 13.17 -2.04
C SER A 5 -27.67 12.26 -2.95
N CYS A 6 -26.46 11.91 -2.53
CA CYS A 6 -25.65 10.87 -3.16
C CYS A 6 -26.38 9.53 -2.97
N GLN A 7 -27.05 9.05 -4.01
CA GLN A 7 -27.52 7.67 -4.04
C GLN A 7 -26.30 6.79 -4.35
N ALA A 8 -25.77 6.12 -3.33
CA ALA A 8 -24.78 5.07 -3.50
C ALA A 8 -25.41 3.96 -4.36
N GLY A 9 -25.04 3.94 -5.64
CA GLY A 9 -25.43 2.89 -6.58
C GLY A 9 -24.92 1.52 -6.14
N ALA A 10 -25.55 0.48 -6.67
CA ALA A 10 -25.48 -0.93 -6.32
C ALA A 10 -24.08 -1.60 -6.45
N TRP A 11 -23.08 -1.15 -5.69
CA TRP A 11 -21.72 -1.74 -5.62
C TRP A 11 -21.42 -2.45 -4.30
N LEU A 12 -22.32 -2.37 -3.30
CA LEU A 12 -22.04 -2.75 -1.91
C LEU A 12 -22.46 -4.16 -1.48
N THR A 13 -23.03 -4.99 -2.36
CA THR A 13 -23.68 -6.23 -1.92
C THR A 13 -22.79 -7.48 -1.88
N ALA A 14 -21.55 -7.43 -2.42
CA ALA A 14 -20.57 -8.52 -2.34
C ALA A 14 -19.43 -8.28 -1.32
N GLU A 15 -19.32 -7.05 -0.82
CA GLU A 15 -18.19 -6.50 -0.06
C GLU A 15 -17.96 -7.13 1.34
N PRO A 16 -19.00 -7.34 2.19
CA PRO A 16 -18.75 -7.77 3.57
C PRO A 16 -18.18 -9.19 3.67
N VAL A 17 -18.62 -10.11 2.82
CA VAL A 17 -18.16 -11.50 2.85
C VAL A 17 -16.71 -11.60 2.39
N LEU A 18 -16.34 -10.89 1.31
CA LEU A 18 -14.97 -10.85 0.81
C LEU A 18 -14.03 -10.21 1.84
N LEU A 19 -14.42 -9.07 2.43
CA LEU A 19 -13.64 -8.38 3.45
C LEU A 19 -13.39 -9.27 4.67
N GLN A 20 -14.43 -9.94 5.18
CA GLN A 20 -14.29 -10.84 6.34
C GLN A 20 -13.43 -12.05 6.01
N ALA A 21 -13.57 -12.64 4.81
CA ALA A 21 -12.72 -13.73 4.37
C ALA A 21 -11.25 -13.31 4.23
N LEU A 22 -10.99 -12.10 3.70
CA LEU A 22 -9.64 -11.55 3.60
C LEU A 22 -9.03 -11.30 4.98
N LYS A 23 -9.77 -10.68 5.91
CA LYS A 23 -9.33 -10.49 7.30
C LYS A 23 -9.00 -11.82 7.99
N ALA A 24 -9.84 -12.84 7.79
CA ALA A 24 -9.61 -14.17 8.35
C ALA A 24 -8.33 -14.83 7.77
N ARG A 25 -8.09 -14.68 6.46
CA ARG A 25 -6.85 -15.14 5.82
C ARG A 25 -5.63 -14.40 6.33
N LEU A 26 -5.72 -13.07 6.48
CA LEU A 26 -4.62 -12.25 7.00
C LEU A 26 -4.26 -12.63 8.44
N ARG A 27 -5.26 -12.75 9.34
CA ARG A 27 -5.03 -13.17 10.73
C ARG A 27 -4.42 -14.57 10.84
N ARG A 28 -4.75 -15.46 9.91
CA ARG A 28 -4.15 -16.81 9.86
C ARG A 28 -2.71 -16.78 9.38
N ALA A 29 -2.42 -16.00 8.34
CA ALA A 29 -1.07 -15.91 7.75
C ALA A 29 -0.11 -15.08 8.60
N ALA A 30 -0.61 -14.03 9.26
CA ALA A 30 0.14 -13.12 10.11
C ALA A 30 -0.63 -12.86 11.42
N PRO A 31 -0.52 -13.76 12.41
CA PRO A 31 -1.24 -13.64 13.69
C PRO A 31 -0.94 -12.35 14.46
N ASN A 32 0.23 -11.75 14.23
CA ASN A 32 0.66 -10.50 14.85
C ASN A 32 0.30 -9.25 14.03
N ALA A 33 -0.41 -9.40 12.90
CA ALA A 33 -0.83 -8.27 12.10
C ALA A 33 -1.89 -7.44 12.84
N VAL A 34 -1.70 -6.12 12.83
CA VAL A 34 -2.69 -5.16 13.31
C VAL A 34 -3.57 -4.75 12.13
N ILE A 35 -4.88 -4.92 12.27
CA ILE A 35 -5.88 -4.49 11.27
C ILE A 35 -6.58 -3.25 11.82
N LEU A 36 -6.37 -2.11 11.16
CA LEU A 36 -7.04 -0.86 11.49
C LEU A 36 -8.28 -0.74 10.61
N GLU A 37 -9.47 -0.71 11.23
CA GLU A 37 -10.76 -0.63 10.52
C GLU A 37 -11.42 0.75 10.64
N GLU A 38 -10.88 1.61 11.51
CA GLU A 38 -11.30 2.99 11.65
C GLU A 38 -10.70 3.89 10.57
N PHE A 39 -11.37 5.01 10.32
CA PHE A 39 -10.80 6.08 9.52
C PHE A 39 -9.65 6.76 10.28
N LEU A 40 -8.45 6.75 9.71
CA LEU A 40 -7.31 7.49 10.23
C LEU A 40 -7.28 8.88 9.62
N GLY A 41 -7.38 9.91 10.47
CA GLY A 41 -7.15 11.29 10.04
C GLY A 41 -5.68 11.54 9.67
N PRO A 42 -5.37 12.67 9.01
CA PRO A 42 -4.04 12.96 8.47
C PRO A 42 -2.90 12.84 9.50
N GLN A 43 -3.11 13.32 10.73
CA GLN A 43 -2.08 13.28 11.78
C GLN A 43 -1.76 11.84 12.18
N ARG A 44 -2.78 10.99 12.34
CA ARG A 44 -2.60 9.58 12.74
C ARG A 44 -2.00 8.75 11.62
N LEU A 45 -2.36 9.06 10.38
CA LEU A 45 -1.75 8.42 9.21
C LEU A 45 -0.27 8.82 9.05
N ALA A 46 0.06 10.10 9.31
CA ALA A 46 1.44 10.56 9.31
C ALA A 46 2.29 9.89 10.40
N GLU A 47 1.77 9.78 11.64
CA GLU A 47 2.41 9.04 12.74
C GLU A 47 2.63 7.55 12.41
N LEU A 48 1.71 6.95 11.65
CA LEU A 48 1.86 5.57 11.18
C LEU A 48 3.00 5.49 10.17
N TYR A 49 2.97 6.31 9.13
CA TYR A 49 4.00 6.29 8.08
C TYR A 49 5.39 6.67 8.59
N SER A 50 5.52 7.60 9.54
CA SER A 50 6.83 7.97 10.11
C SER A 50 7.52 6.82 10.87
N ARG A 51 6.79 5.72 11.13
CA ARG A 51 7.30 4.51 11.78
C ARG A 51 7.32 3.31 10.83
N THR A 52 6.87 3.50 9.59
CA THR A 52 6.78 2.46 8.57
C THR A 52 8.13 2.31 7.90
N ARG A 53 8.68 1.08 7.91
CA ARG A 53 9.91 0.75 7.20
C ARG A 53 9.71 0.59 5.69
N LEU A 54 8.55 0.07 5.31
CA LEU A 54 8.18 -0.18 3.92
C LEU A 54 6.65 -0.15 3.79
N ASN A 55 6.15 0.71 2.91
CA ASN A 55 4.76 0.70 2.47
C ASN A 55 4.62 -0.27 1.28
N VAL A 56 3.62 -1.13 1.28
CA VAL A 56 3.34 -2.00 0.13
C VAL A 56 2.06 -1.51 -0.53
N HIS A 57 2.16 -1.06 -1.77
CA HIS A 57 1.02 -0.63 -2.57
C HIS A 57 0.60 -1.78 -3.51
N PRO A 58 -0.45 -2.56 -3.16
CA PRO A 58 -0.72 -3.82 -3.83
C PRO A 58 -1.46 -3.67 -5.17
N ALA A 59 -1.90 -2.46 -5.53
CA ALA A 59 -2.61 -2.24 -6.78
C ALA A 59 -1.64 -2.33 -7.97
N THR A 60 -2.04 -3.07 -9.00
CA THR A 60 -1.30 -3.14 -10.27
C THR A 60 -1.59 -1.94 -11.18
N ALA A 61 -2.55 -1.09 -10.82
CA ALA A 61 -2.79 0.19 -11.48
C ALA A 61 -3.44 1.17 -10.48
N ASP A 62 -2.90 2.38 -10.42
CA ASP A 62 -3.44 3.50 -9.65
C ASP A 62 -3.01 4.81 -10.33
N ALA A 63 -3.97 5.56 -10.87
CA ALA A 63 -3.67 6.76 -11.64
C ALA A 63 -2.87 7.82 -10.86
N PHE A 64 -3.00 7.86 -9.53
CA PHE A 64 -2.35 8.86 -8.70
C PHE A 64 -1.33 8.24 -7.74
N GLY A 65 -1.65 7.11 -7.11
CA GLY A 65 -0.78 6.52 -6.09
C GLY A 65 -0.69 7.36 -4.82
N MET A 66 -1.80 7.96 -4.36
CA MET A 66 -1.77 8.89 -3.21
C MET A 66 -1.16 8.27 -1.95
N THR A 67 -1.44 6.99 -1.69
CA THR A 67 -0.86 6.25 -0.55
C THR A 67 0.67 6.17 -0.61
N ILE A 68 1.25 6.18 -1.81
CA ILE A 68 2.70 6.15 -2.03
C ILE A 68 3.29 7.54 -1.73
N VAL A 69 2.64 8.60 -2.22
CA VAL A 69 3.06 10.00 -1.96
C VAL A 69 2.95 10.34 -0.48
N GLU A 70 1.90 9.90 0.20
CA GLU A 70 1.70 10.11 1.64
C GLU A 70 2.77 9.40 2.47
N ALA A 71 3.13 8.15 2.10
CA ALA A 71 4.22 7.41 2.73
C ALA A 71 5.57 8.13 2.53
N ALA A 72 5.89 8.51 1.28
CA ALA A 72 7.13 9.20 0.94
C ALA A 72 7.26 10.55 1.67
N ALA A 73 6.16 11.29 1.85
CA ALA A 73 6.15 12.55 2.59
C ALA A 73 6.53 12.40 4.07
N GLN A 74 6.47 11.18 4.63
CA GLN A 74 6.91 10.86 5.99
C GLN A 74 8.22 10.06 6.03
N GLY A 75 8.90 9.90 4.88
CA GLY A 75 10.16 9.16 4.77
C GLY A 75 10.01 7.64 4.71
N ALA A 76 8.81 7.12 4.42
CA ALA A 76 8.60 5.69 4.23
C ALA A 76 8.65 5.32 2.74
N PRO A 77 9.58 4.46 2.30
CA PRO A 77 9.65 4.02 0.91
C PRO A 77 8.48 3.07 0.58
N SER A 78 8.18 2.93 -0.71
CA SER A 78 7.08 2.08 -1.18
C SER A 78 7.53 0.98 -2.14
N LEU A 79 7.02 -0.24 -1.97
CA LEU A 79 7.06 -1.31 -2.96
C LEU A 79 5.81 -1.23 -3.84
N VAL A 80 6.02 -1.13 -5.16
CA VAL A 80 4.97 -0.82 -6.15
C VAL A 80 5.07 -1.75 -7.36
N HIS A 81 3.96 -1.95 -8.07
CA HIS A 81 3.95 -2.73 -9.30
C HIS A 81 4.81 -2.11 -10.41
N ASP A 82 5.70 -2.91 -11.00
CA ASP A 82 6.41 -2.58 -12.23
C ASP A 82 5.51 -2.81 -13.47
N GLY A 83 4.55 -1.90 -13.67
CA GLY A 83 3.64 -1.94 -14.81
C GLY A 83 3.89 -0.83 -15.84
N GLY A 84 5.12 -0.31 -15.93
CA GLY A 84 5.47 0.72 -16.92
C GLY A 84 4.69 2.03 -16.80
N GLY A 85 4.52 2.56 -15.58
CA GLY A 85 3.77 3.79 -15.31
C GLY A 85 2.28 3.60 -15.02
N SER A 86 1.84 2.35 -14.83
CA SER A 86 0.47 2.02 -14.36
C SER A 86 0.13 2.60 -12.98
N VAL A 87 1.14 2.96 -12.19
CA VAL A 87 1.00 3.61 -10.88
C VAL A 87 1.63 4.99 -10.93
N GLY A 88 0.81 6.05 -10.99
CA GLY A 88 1.27 7.40 -11.35
C GLY A 88 2.31 8.01 -10.40
N ALA A 89 2.29 7.65 -9.12
CA ALA A 89 3.26 8.16 -8.15
C ALA A 89 4.72 7.75 -8.44
N THR A 90 4.95 6.67 -9.20
CA THR A 90 6.32 6.18 -9.46
C THR A 90 7.16 7.18 -10.24
N ASP A 91 6.52 8.02 -11.06
CA ASP A 91 7.20 9.04 -11.88
C ASP A 91 7.75 10.22 -11.04
N LEU A 92 7.28 10.35 -9.79
CA LEU A 92 7.68 11.41 -8.87
C LEU A 92 8.77 10.96 -7.89
N LEU A 93 9.07 9.66 -7.83
CA LEU A 93 9.98 9.06 -6.86
C LEU A 93 11.28 8.56 -7.51
N ARG A 94 12.37 8.62 -6.74
CA ARG A 94 13.71 8.28 -7.21
C ARG A 94 14.09 6.88 -6.74
N ALA A 95 13.83 5.88 -7.58
CA ALA A 95 14.21 4.48 -7.31
C ALA A 95 15.70 4.32 -6.93
N GLN A 96 16.59 5.08 -7.57
CA GLN A 96 18.03 5.08 -7.28
C GLN A 96 18.40 5.61 -5.88
N HIS A 97 17.46 6.25 -5.17
CA HIS A 97 17.61 6.72 -3.79
C HIS A 97 16.75 5.88 -2.83
N GLY A 98 16.25 4.71 -3.22
CA GLY A 98 15.45 3.87 -2.31
C GLY A 98 14.04 4.40 -2.00
N GLU A 99 13.60 5.52 -2.59
CA GLU A 99 12.26 6.08 -2.35
C GLU A 99 11.12 5.17 -2.84
N VAL A 100 11.40 4.35 -3.87
CA VAL A 100 10.46 3.38 -4.44
C VAL A 100 11.18 2.13 -4.95
N PHE A 101 10.59 0.97 -4.70
CA PHE A 101 11.02 -0.32 -5.19
C PHE A 101 9.98 -0.86 -6.16
N LEU A 102 10.41 -1.27 -7.34
CA LEU A 102 9.52 -1.80 -8.38
C LEU A 102 9.58 -3.33 -8.38
N THR A 103 8.41 -3.97 -8.47
CA THR A 103 8.31 -5.43 -8.57
C THR A 103 7.10 -5.83 -9.41
N ASP A 104 7.20 -6.94 -10.12
CA ASP A 104 6.01 -7.52 -10.75
C ASP A 104 5.12 -8.16 -9.67
N LEU A 105 3.97 -7.54 -9.38
CA LEU A 105 3.00 -8.04 -8.40
C LEU A 105 2.10 -9.15 -8.99
N THR A 106 2.21 -9.41 -10.29
CA THR A 106 1.53 -10.52 -10.97
C THR A 106 2.38 -11.79 -10.99
N ALA A 107 3.66 -11.68 -10.61
CA ALA A 107 4.56 -12.80 -10.47
C ALA A 107 4.18 -13.71 -9.28
N ASP A 108 4.91 -14.83 -9.14
CA ASP A 108 4.69 -15.78 -8.05
C ASP A 108 4.83 -15.10 -6.68
N ILE A 109 3.85 -15.35 -5.79
CA ILE A 109 3.80 -14.72 -4.47
C ILE A 109 5.02 -15.04 -3.60
N SER A 110 5.67 -16.17 -3.83
CA SER A 110 6.89 -16.58 -3.12
C SER A 110 8.07 -15.70 -3.51
N LEU A 111 8.13 -15.24 -4.76
CA LEU A 111 9.14 -14.29 -5.22
C LEU A 111 8.90 -12.91 -4.60
N LEU A 112 7.65 -12.47 -4.55
CA LEU A 112 7.30 -11.22 -3.86
C LEU A 112 7.68 -11.28 -2.37
N ALA A 113 7.36 -12.38 -1.68
CA ALA A 113 7.71 -12.58 -0.28
C ALA A 113 9.24 -12.58 -0.06
N ALA A 114 10.00 -13.24 -0.93
CA ALA A 114 11.46 -13.25 -0.87
C ALA A 114 12.05 -11.85 -1.09
N HIS A 115 11.49 -11.08 -2.04
CA HIS A 115 11.92 -9.71 -2.32
C HIS A 115 11.66 -8.79 -1.10
N VAL A 116 10.45 -8.83 -0.52
CA VAL A 116 10.13 -8.08 0.70
C VAL A 116 11.06 -8.46 1.85
N ALA A 117 11.35 -9.75 2.04
CA ALA A 117 12.26 -10.20 3.08
C ALA A 117 13.71 -9.69 2.85
N SER A 118 14.16 -9.65 1.61
CA SER A 118 15.47 -9.09 1.24
C SER A 118 15.56 -7.60 1.59
N LEU A 119 14.57 -6.80 1.16
CA LEU A 119 14.52 -5.36 1.43
C LEU A 119 14.50 -5.07 2.94
N LEU A 120 13.68 -5.81 3.71
CA LEU A 120 13.61 -5.63 5.16
C LEU A 120 14.89 -6.06 5.89
N GLY A 121 15.74 -6.87 5.27
CA GLY A 121 17.05 -7.27 5.77
C GLY A 121 18.17 -6.27 5.47
N ASP A 122 17.99 -5.38 4.50
CA ASP A 122 18.97 -4.35 4.12
C ASP A 122 18.54 -2.97 4.66
N GLU A 123 19.02 -2.64 5.85
CA GLU A 123 18.70 -1.34 6.47
C GLU A 123 19.29 -0.14 5.72
N ALA A 124 20.36 -0.33 4.95
CA ALA A 124 20.97 0.76 4.18
C ALA A 124 20.10 1.13 2.97
N GLU A 125 19.47 0.13 2.34
CA GLU A 125 18.57 0.33 1.20
C GLU A 125 17.25 1.02 1.62
N LEU A 126 16.76 0.77 2.84
CA LEU A 126 15.54 1.39 3.38
C LEU A 126 15.74 2.76 4.06
N ALA A 127 16.99 3.19 4.28
CA ALA A 127 17.32 4.46 4.94
C ALA A 127 17.83 5.55 3.98
N ALA A 128 17.91 5.24 2.68
CA ALA A 128 18.31 6.16 1.60
C ALA A 128 17.19 7.13 1.23
#